data_AF-A0A7S3LCJ6-F1
#
_entry.id   AF-A0A7S3LCJ6-F1
#
_cell.length_a   1.000
_cell.length_b   1.000
_cell.length_c   1.000
_cell.angle_alpha   90.00
_cell.angle_beta   90.00
_cell.angle_gamma   90.00
#
_symmetry.space_group_name_H-M   'P 1'
#
loop_
_entity.id
_entity.type
_entity.pdbx_description
1 polymer ?
#
loop_
_entity_poly.entity_id
_entity_poly.type
_entity_poly.pdbx_seq_one_letter_code
_entity_poly.pdbx_strand_id
1 'polypeptide(L)'
;IIGLVVQVGGDQDLPEFDKHRGSKELLNVSNTMETLFEVVQFANVAFYAGELDVAHRVLRDSLRIFRGMQNTKAISVACNNLGNILLVMYLNAKHEGVDSKFGLTRKDIISRGTAYYHEAIKLGEASYDEYYEKEGWTPNCLDFMQHLSNRYFNRAIFLLTIKDDHDQPTEIERLGFRDLQIARDMDVEIVDQGEEVGWGRINRSEKMFQAALTRVRGLLLLLEMGYPDEFNIEDKLENLWKIVDGESKKDSSDLFLDIGYVGRLQQVETELMKYCMICNEVDKAARIAIRSLFEDEYMLAEAKVQATQVMLNYLKLNGDKWDKTVRTGLKKWLDDSIDAVSTGLESERQSVVSESVLSVLSKSFVSAKSDLSESGGQSKPRRARLSINDHACVTMEKF
;
A
#
# COMPACT_ATOMS: atom_id res chain seq x y z
N ILE A 1 -6.21 18.19 11.58
CA ILE A 1 -7.07 16.99 11.70
C ILE A 1 -7.83 16.88 10.39
N ILE A 2 -7.84 15.69 9.79
CA ILE A 2 -8.14 15.34 8.38
C ILE A 2 -6.89 15.46 7.48
N GLY A 3 -6.35 14.30 7.11
CA GLY A 3 -5.13 14.14 6.31
C GLY A 3 -4.63 12.70 6.29
N LEU A 4 -5.55 11.74 6.47
CA LEU A 4 -5.35 10.31 6.30
C LEU A 4 -6.60 9.82 5.62
N VAL A 5 -6.55 9.71 4.30
CA VAL A 5 -7.53 8.90 3.57
C VAL A 5 -7.13 7.44 3.79
N VAL A 6 -7.28 7.00 5.03
CA VAL A 6 -7.75 5.64 5.29
C VAL A 6 -9.23 5.75 5.05
N GLN A 7 -9.65 5.60 3.79
CA GLN A 7 -11.07 5.52 3.52
C GLN A 7 -11.55 4.22 4.17
N VAL A 8 -12.18 4.41 5.33
CA VAL A 8 -13.28 3.60 5.85
C VAL A 8 -14.38 3.66 4.77
N GLY A 9 -14.14 2.98 3.65
CA GLY A 9 -15.00 2.90 2.49
C GLY A 9 -15.27 1.44 2.20
N GLY A 10 -16.55 1.13 2.00
CA GLY A 10 -17.13 -0.19 2.14
C GLY A 10 -17.84 -0.32 3.48
N ASP A 11 -19.04 0.27 3.58
CA ASP A 11 -20.12 -0.19 4.45
C ASP A 11 -20.36 -1.68 4.15
N GLN A 12 -19.53 -2.55 4.71
CA GLN A 12 -20.10 -3.71 5.37
C GLN A 12 -20.54 -3.18 6.73
N ASP A 13 -21.68 -2.48 6.73
CA ASP A 13 -22.46 -2.35 7.95
C ASP A 13 -22.48 -3.74 8.57
N LEU A 14 -21.94 -3.84 9.80
CA LEU A 14 -22.25 -4.98 10.65
C LEU A 14 -23.74 -5.22 10.46
N PRO A 15 -24.18 -6.44 10.08
CA PRO A 15 -25.59 -6.66 9.80
C PRO A 15 -26.37 -6.06 10.97
N GLU A 16 -27.23 -5.06 10.69
CA GLU A 16 -27.89 -4.29 11.75
C GLU A 16 -28.65 -5.29 12.63
N PHE A 17 -28.01 -5.71 13.71
CA PHE A 17 -28.63 -6.62 14.65
C PHE A 17 -29.70 -5.79 15.30
N ASP A 18 -30.95 -6.22 15.15
CA ASP A 18 -32.07 -5.59 15.84
C ASP A 18 -31.75 -5.63 17.34
N LYS A 19 -31.28 -4.49 17.87
CA LYS A 19 -30.87 -4.32 19.27
C LYS A 19 -32.02 -4.56 20.24
N HIS A 20 -33.24 -4.81 19.73
CA HIS A 20 -34.45 -5.07 20.47
C HIS A 20 -34.99 -6.50 20.29
N ARG A 21 -34.38 -7.32 19.42
CA ARG A 21 -34.77 -8.73 19.21
C ARG A 21 -33.58 -9.67 19.36
N GLY A 22 -33.45 -10.24 20.56
CA GLY A 22 -32.47 -11.30 20.85
C GLY A 22 -32.53 -11.70 22.32
N SER A 23 -32.03 -12.90 22.63
CA SER A 23 -31.72 -13.21 24.04
C SER A 23 -30.64 -12.25 24.55
N LYS A 24 -30.59 -12.03 25.86
CA LYS A 24 -29.58 -11.15 26.49
C LYS A 24 -28.16 -11.62 26.15
N GLU A 25 -27.97 -12.92 26.02
CA GLU A 25 -26.73 -13.58 25.63
C GLU A 25 -26.33 -13.22 24.19
N LEU A 26 -27.28 -13.29 23.24
CA LEU A 26 -27.02 -12.94 21.83
C LEU A 26 -26.65 -11.45 21.69
N LEU A 27 -27.36 -10.57 22.40
CA LEU A 27 -27.04 -9.14 22.41
C LEU A 27 -25.66 -8.86 23.00
N ASN A 28 -25.27 -9.54 24.07
CA ASN A 28 -23.93 -9.40 24.66
C ASN A 28 -22.83 -9.88 23.69
N VAL A 29 -23.06 -10.98 22.96
CA VAL A 29 -22.12 -11.48 21.94
C VAL A 29 -22.01 -10.47 20.80
N SER A 30 -23.14 -9.96 20.29
CA SER A 30 -23.16 -8.95 19.23
C SER A 30 -22.38 -7.71 19.63
N ASN A 31 -22.68 -7.12 20.80
CA ASN A 31 -21.98 -5.93 21.31
C ASN A 31 -20.46 -6.17 21.47
N THR A 32 -20.08 -7.38 21.89
CA THR A 32 -18.66 -7.75 22.00
C THR A 32 -18.00 -7.79 20.63
N MET A 33 -18.66 -8.34 19.60
CA MET A 33 -18.16 -8.36 18.23
C MET A 33 -18.06 -6.95 17.62
N GLU A 34 -19.06 -6.10 17.83
CA GLU A 34 -19.03 -4.68 17.41
C GLU A 34 -17.82 -3.97 18.03
N THR A 35 -17.64 -4.12 19.35
CA THR A 35 -16.50 -3.51 20.08
C THR A 35 -15.16 -3.99 19.52
N LEU A 36 -15.03 -5.29 19.20
CA LEU A 36 -13.78 -5.84 18.68
C LEU A 36 -13.47 -5.33 17.26
N PHE A 37 -14.51 -5.15 16.44
CA PHE A 37 -14.38 -4.55 15.12
C PHE A 37 -13.89 -3.10 15.20
N GLU A 38 -14.49 -2.29 16.08
CA GLU A 38 -14.06 -0.91 16.33
C GLU A 38 -12.61 -0.82 16.80
N VAL A 39 -12.19 -1.74 17.68
CA VAL A 39 -10.81 -1.77 18.18
C VAL A 39 -9.80 -2.03 17.06
N VAL A 40 -10.14 -2.89 16.09
CA VAL A 40 -9.24 -3.18 14.96
C VAL A 40 -9.24 -2.03 13.96
N GLN A 41 -10.39 -1.39 13.73
CA GLN A 41 -10.45 -0.16 12.95
C GLN A 41 -9.57 0.94 13.58
N PHE A 42 -9.65 1.12 14.89
CA PHE A 42 -8.80 2.08 15.61
C PHE A 42 -7.31 1.76 15.43
N ALA A 43 -6.92 0.49 15.52
CA ALA A 43 -5.53 0.07 15.25
C ALA A 43 -5.10 0.37 13.81
N ASN A 44 -5.97 0.17 12.82
CA ASN A 44 -5.69 0.50 11.42
C ASN A 44 -5.54 2.01 11.23
N VAL A 45 -6.42 2.83 11.80
CA VAL A 45 -6.32 4.30 11.76
C VAL A 45 -4.99 4.76 12.37
N ALA A 46 -4.63 4.24 13.54
CA ALA A 46 -3.34 4.52 14.18
C ALA A 46 -2.15 4.08 13.33
N PHE A 47 -2.23 2.91 12.68
CA PHE A 47 -1.18 2.40 11.80
C PHE A 47 -0.90 3.35 10.64
N TYR A 48 -1.94 3.73 9.91
CA TYR A 48 -1.79 4.64 8.78
C TYR A 48 -1.42 6.06 9.24
N ALA A 49 -1.80 6.46 10.45
CA ALA A 49 -1.34 7.72 11.06
C ALA A 49 0.15 7.74 11.43
N GLY A 50 0.87 6.63 11.26
CA GLY A 50 2.26 6.50 11.68
C GLY A 50 2.41 6.29 13.20
N GLU A 51 1.31 6.16 13.94
CA GLU A 51 1.30 5.87 15.39
C GLU A 51 1.50 4.37 15.65
N LEU A 52 2.60 3.81 15.12
CA LEU A 52 2.89 2.38 15.09
C LEU A 52 2.89 1.71 16.47
N ASP A 53 3.36 2.42 17.50
CA ASP A 53 3.37 1.95 18.88
C ASP A 53 1.96 1.81 19.47
N VAL A 54 1.07 2.75 19.15
CA VAL A 54 -0.35 2.70 19.53
C VAL A 54 -1.02 1.54 18.80
N ALA A 55 -0.87 1.47 17.48
CA ALA A 55 -1.42 0.38 16.66
C ALA A 55 -0.97 -1.00 17.16
N HIS A 56 0.33 -1.17 17.41
CA HIS A 56 0.90 -2.43 17.91
C HIS A 56 0.34 -2.81 19.29
N ARG A 57 0.26 -1.86 20.24
CA ARG A 57 -0.31 -2.14 21.58
C ARG A 57 -1.76 -2.57 21.52
N VAL A 58 -2.60 -1.78 20.82
CA VAL A 58 -4.04 -2.04 20.72
C VAL A 58 -4.29 -3.42 20.11
N LEU A 59 -3.61 -3.73 18.99
CA LEU A 59 -3.83 -4.98 18.29
C LEU A 59 -3.26 -6.19 19.06
N ARG A 60 -2.14 -6.02 19.78
CA ARG A 60 -1.60 -7.06 20.66
C ARG A 60 -2.56 -7.38 21.81
N ASP A 61 -3.17 -6.37 22.41
CA ASP A 61 -4.13 -6.56 23.50
C ASP A 61 -5.43 -7.19 22.96
N SER A 62 -5.86 -6.81 21.76
CA SER A 62 -6.98 -7.45 21.03
C SER A 62 -6.72 -8.93 20.76
N LEU A 63 -5.52 -9.28 20.30
CA LEU A 63 -5.11 -10.67 20.07
C LEU A 63 -5.24 -11.54 21.33
N ARG A 64 -4.96 -10.99 22.52
CA ARG A 64 -5.15 -11.71 23.79
C ARG A 64 -6.63 -12.03 24.03
N ILE A 65 -7.52 -11.08 23.73
CA ILE A 65 -8.97 -11.27 23.86
C ILE A 65 -9.45 -12.31 22.85
N PHE A 66 -9.02 -12.22 21.58
CA PHE A 66 -9.36 -13.19 20.53
C PHE A 66 -8.94 -14.62 20.89
N ARG A 67 -7.74 -14.78 21.47
CA ARG A 67 -7.28 -16.07 22.01
C ARG A 67 -8.14 -16.56 23.17
N GLY A 68 -8.55 -15.68 24.08
CA GLY A 68 -9.46 -16.01 25.18
C GLY A 68 -10.83 -16.52 24.70
N MET A 69 -11.32 -16.01 23.56
CA MET A 69 -12.57 -16.45 22.92
C MET A 69 -12.40 -17.61 21.94
N GLN A 70 -11.16 -18.07 21.70
CA GLN A 70 -10.84 -19.09 20.71
C GLN A 70 -11.34 -18.76 19.29
N ASN A 71 -11.43 -17.47 18.93
CA ASN A 71 -11.88 -17.05 17.61
C ASN A 71 -10.70 -17.12 16.62
N THR A 72 -10.54 -18.25 15.94
CA THR A 72 -9.42 -18.54 15.04
C THR A 72 -9.31 -17.53 13.90
N LYS A 73 -10.44 -17.15 13.26
CA LYS A 73 -10.47 -16.11 12.22
C LYS A 73 -9.90 -14.80 12.75
N ALA A 74 -10.36 -14.35 13.92
CA ALA A 74 -9.91 -13.11 14.54
C ALA A 74 -8.44 -13.11 14.93
N ILE A 75 -7.96 -14.23 15.50
CA ILE A 75 -6.55 -14.44 15.82
C ILE A 75 -5.71 -14.31 14.54
N SER A 76 -6.16 -14.95 13.47
CA SER A 76 -5.47 -14.95 12.19
C SER A 76 -5.31 -13.54 11.59
N VAL A 77 -6.40 -12.75 11.58
CA VAL A 77 -6.41 -11.36 11.11
C VAL A 77 -5.50 -10.49 11.97
N ALA A 78 -5.62 -10.58 13.29
CA ALA A 78 -4.80 -9.80 14.22
C ALA A 78 -3.31 -10.14 14.10
N CYS A 79 -2.95 -11.41 13.89
CA CYS A 79 -1.57 -11.82 13.66
C CYS A 79 -1.02 -11.26 12.34
N ASN A 80 -1.76 -11.33 11.23
CA ASN A 80 -1.32 -10.71 9.96
C ASN A 80 -1.06 -9.21 10.13
N ASN A 81 -2.00 -8.51 10.75
CA ASN A 81 -1.93 -7.07 10.96
C ASN A 81 -0.78 -6.68 11.93
N LEU A 82 -0.50 -7.49 12.96
CA LEU A 82 0.68 -7.30 13.83
C LEU A 82 1.98 -7.53 13.05
N GLY A 83 2.03 -8.51 12.15
CA GLY A 83 3.16 -8.72 11.24
C GLY A 83 3.44 -7.48 10.39
N ASN A 84 2.40 -6.90 9.78
CA ASN A 84 2.50 -5.69 8.96
C ASN A 84 3.00 -4.50 9.77
N ILE A 85 2.49 -4.29 11.00
CA ILE A 85 2.97 -3.23 11.88
C ILE A 85 4.47 -3.42 12.18
N LEU A 86 4.89 -4.66 12.46
CA LEU A 86 6.29 -4.99 12.73
C LEU A 86 7.19 -4.81 11.50
N LEU A 87 6.70 -5.06 10.28
CA LEU A 87 7.43 -4.73 9.04
C LEU A 87 7.77 -3.23 9.00
N VAL A 88 6.76 -2.37 9.18
CA VAL A 88 6.98 -0.92 9.11
C VAL A 88 7.86 -0.44 10.27
N MET A 89 7.70 -1.00 11.47
CA MET A 89 8.61 -0.71 12.59
C MET A 89 10.06 -1.10 12.28
N TYR A 90 10.29 -2.23 11.59
CA TYR A 90 11.62 -2.65 11.15
C TYR A 90 12.21 -1.68 10.12
N LEU A 91 11.46 -1.34 9.06
CA LEU A 91 11.90 -0.40 8.03
C LEU A 91 12.29 0.95 8.64
N ASN A 92 11.45 1.46 9.54
CA ASN A 92 11.70 2.69 10.28
C ASN A 92 12.96 2.62 11.16
N ALA A 93 13.18 1.50 11.87
CA ALA A 93 14.38 1.32 12.68
C ALA A 93 15.65 1.23 11.81
N LYS A 94 15.58 0.52 10.68
CA LYS A 94 16.69 0.37 9.71
C LYS A 94 17.07 1.71 9.08
N HIS A 95 16.08 2.50 8.69
CA HIS A 95 16.27 3.82 8.10
C HIS A 95 16.95 4.81 9.06
N GLU A 96 16.49 4.85 10.31
CA GLU A 96 17.07 5.70 11.36
C GLU A 96 18.43 5.17 11.85
N GLY A 97 18.78 3.93 11.52
CA GLY A 97 20.01 3.28 11.98
C GLY A 97 19.98 2.99 13.48
N VAL A 98 18.80 2.70 14.04
CA VAL A 98 18.62 2.35 15.46
C VAL A 98 18.38 0.85 15.61
N ASP A 99 18.89 0.28 16.70
CA ASP A 99 18.74 -1.16 17.00
C ASP A 99 17.47 -1.47 17.81
N SER A 100 16.83 -0.45 18.38
CA SER A 100 15.54 -0.59 19.05
C SER A 100 14.61 0.56 18.72
N LYS A 101 13.31 0.24 18.62
CA LYS A 101 12.24 1.22 18.39
C LYS A 101 11.00 0.76 19.14
N PHE A 102 10.33 1.69 19.82
CA PHE A 102 9.11 1.43 20.59
C PHE A 102 9.25 0.29 21.63
N GLY A 103 10.42 0.19 22.26
CA GLY A 103 10.70 -0.84 23.27
C GLY A 103 10.93 -2.25 22.72
N LEU A 104 11.07 -2.43 21.40
CA LEU A 104 11.45 -3.68 20.75
C LEU A 104 12.82 -3.55 20.10
N THR A 105 13.68 -4.54 20.26
CA THR A 105 14.92 -4.63 19.49
C THR A 105 14.64 -5.10 18.07
N ARG A 106 15.56 -4.86 17.12
CA ARG A 106 15.45 -5.38 15.75
C ARG A 106 15.26 -6.91 15.73
N LYS A 107 15.96 -7.62 16.62
CA LYS A 107 15.80 -9.07 16.81
C LYS A 107 14.41 -9.45 17.32
N ASP A 108 13.84 -8.70 18.26
CA ASP A 108 12.45 -8.90 18.71
C ASP A 108 11.44 -8.71 17.58
N ILE A 109 11.62 -7.66 16.77
CA ILE A 109 10.74 -7.35 15.63
C ILE A 109 10.79 -8.50 14.62
N ILE A 110 11.99 -8.96 14.24
CA ILE A 110 12.21 -10.08 13.32
C ILE A 110 11.55 -11.36 13.83
N SER A 111 11.85 -11.74 15.08
CA SER A 111 11.35 -12.99 15.65
C SER A 111 9.82 -12.98 15.80
N ARG A 112 9.25 -11.89 16.32
CA ARG A 112 7.80 -11.79 16.54
C ARG A 112 7.04 -11.64 15.22
N GLY A 113 7.54 -10.84 14.27
CA GLY A 113 6.91 -10.66 12.96
C GLY A 113 6.81 -11.99 12.20
N THR A 114 7.91 -12.75 12.19
CA THR A 114 7.94 -14.10 11.60
C THR A 114 6.91 -15.02 12.26
N ALA A 115 6.84 -15.02 13.60
CA ALA A 115 5.91 -15.85 14.35
C ALA A 115 4.44 -15.48 14.07
N TYR A 116 4.11 -14.19 14.03
CA TYR A 116 2.75 -13.72 13.74
C TYR A 116 2.30 -14.09 12.33
N TYR A 117 3.12 -13.86 11.31
CA TYR A 117 2.75 -14.29 9.95
C TYR A 117 2.62 -15.81 9.82
N HIS A 118 3.48 -16.57 10.49
CA HIS A 118 3.37 -18.03 10.51
C HIS A 118 2.04 -18.50 11.12
N GLU A 119 1.64 -17.92 12.26
CA GLU A 119 0.36 -18.21 12.91
C GLU A 119 -0.84 -17.80 12.03
N ALA A 120 -0.78 -16.62 11.40
CA ALA A 120 -1.83 -16.12 10.51
C ALA A 120 -2.02 -16.99 9.26
N ILE A 121 -0.95 -17.52 8.69
CA ILE A 121 -1.03 -18.42 7.54
C ILE A 121 -1.56 -19.78 7.98
N LYS A 122 -1.01 -20.37 9.05
CA LYS A 122 -1.45 -21.68 9.56
C LYS A 122 -2.95 -21.71 9.88
N LEU A 123 -3.47 -20.67 10.54
CA LEU A 123 -4.90 -20.57 10.84
C LEU A 123 -5.73 -20.28 9.58
N GLY A 124 -5.18 -19.50 8.65
CA GLY A 124 -5.79 -19.22 7.36
C GLY A 124 -5.96 -20.47 6.50
N GLU A 125 -4.91 -21.28 6.37
CA GLU A 125 -4.93 -22.56 5.64
C GLU A 125 -5.96 -23.51 6.22
N ALA A 126 -5.92 -23.74 7.54
CA ALA A 126 -6.90 -24.61 8.19
C ALA A 126 -8.35 -24.14 7.98
N SER A 127 -8.59 -22.83 8.02
CA SER A 127 -9.92 -22.25 7.78
C SER A 127 -10.34 -22.37 6.31
N TYR A 128 -9.40 -22.19 5.38
CA TYR A 128 -9.63 -22.33 3.95
C TYR A 128 -9.98 -23.78 3.59
N ASP A 129 -9.20 -24.74 4.08
CA ASP A 129 -9.42 -26.17 3.85
C ASP A 129 -10.80 -26.61 4.35
N GLU A 130 -11.15 -26.25 5.60
CA GLU A 130 -12.48 -26.54 6.17
C GLU A 130 -13.61 -25.94 5.34
N TYR A 131 -13.45 -24.68 4.90
CA TYR A 131 -14.47 -23.99 4.12
C TYR A 131 -14.63 -24.59 2.72
N TYR A 132 -13.51 -24.87 2.05
CA TYR A 132 -13.48 -25.45 0.72
C TYR A 132 -14.05 -26.87 0.71
N GLU A 133 -13.70 -27.71 1.68
CA GLU A 133 -14.27 -29.06 1.82
C GLU A 133 -15.80 -29.03 2.01
N LYS A 134 -16.31 -27.99 2.66
CA LYS A 134 -17.74 -27.86 2.97
C LYS A 134 -18.56 -27.26 1.83
N GLU A 135 -18.07 -26.20 1.20
CA GLU A 135 -18.85 -25.39 0.25
C GLU A 135 -18.33 -25.46 -1.19
N GLY A 136 -17.11 -25.97 -1.40
CA GLY A 136 -16.43 -25.93 -2.69
C GLY A 136 -16.14 -24.50 -3.14
N TRP A 137 -16.08 -24.31 -4.46
CA TRP A 137 -15.89 -22.99 -5.06
C TRP A 137 -17.14 -22.12 -4.88
N THR A 138 -17.05 -21.16 -3.97
CA THR A 138 -18.06 -20.12 -3.77
C THR A 138 -17.39 -18.75 -3.73
N PRO A 139 -18.14 -17.65 -3.95
CA PRO A 139 -17.59 -16.31 -3.80
C PRO A 139 -16.93 -16.06 -2.44
N ASN A 140 -17.48 -16.63 -1.36
CA ASN A 140 -16.92 -16.51 -0.02
C ASN A 140 -15.60 -17.30 0.11
N CYS A 141 -15.53 -18.50 -0.48
CA CYS A 141 -14.29 -19.28 -0.52
C CYS A 141 -13.17 -18.51 -1.23
N LEU A 142 -13.48 -17.84 -2.34
CA LEU A 142 -12.52 -17.00 -3.06
C LEU A 142 -12.11 -15.75 -2.30
N ASP A 143 -13.00 -15.16 -1.50
CA ASP A 143 -12.61 -14.09 -0.56
C ASP A 143 -11.62 -14.61 0.50
N PHE A 144 -11.87 -15.80 1.08
CA PHE A 144 -10.92 -16.44 2.00
C PHE A 144 -9.56 -16.70 1.33
N MET A 145 -9.57 -17.21 0.10
CA MET A 145 -8.37 -17.48 -0.68
C MET A 145 -7.60 -16.18 -0.95
N GLN A 146 -8.28 -15.08 -1.27
CA GLN A 146 -7.65 -13.77 -1.47
C GLN A 146 -6.99 -13.26 -0.19
N HIS A 147 -7.62 -13.43 0.96
CA HIS A 147 -7.02 -13.11 2.26
C HIS A 147 -5.79 -13.98 2.54
N LEU A 148 -5.84 -15.28 2.26
CA LEU A 148 -4.70 -16.17 2.44
C LEU A 148 -3.53 -15.79 1.50
N SER A 149 -3.83 -15.49 0.24
CA SER A 149 -2.86 -14.96 -0.72
C SER A 149 -2.19 -13.67 -0.21
N ASN A 150 -2.97 -12.74 0.36
CA ASN A 150 -2.44 -11.52 0.97
C ASN A 150 -1.49 -11.78 2.14
N ARG A 151 -1.79 -12.77 2.99
CA ARG A 151 -0.91 -13.15 4.11
C ARG A 151 0.40 -13.74 3.62
N TYR A 152 0.33 -14.62 2.61
CA TYR A 152 1.51 -15.16 1.95
C TYR A 152 2.38 -14.06 1.37
N PHE A 153 1.77 -13.13 0.63
CA PHE A 153 2.48 -11.98 0.07
C PHE A 153 3.10 -11.08 1.16
N ASN A 154 2.34 -10.69 2.18
CA ASN A 154 2.84 -9.85 3.28
C ASN A 154 4.01 -10.53 4.01
N ARG A 155 3.91 -11.83 4.30
CA ARG A 155 5.03 -12.59 4.91
C ARG A 155 6.24 -12.60 3.98
N ALA A 156 6.03 -12.79 2.69
CA ALA A 156 7.12 -12.79 1.72
C ALA A 156 7.87 -11.46 1.68
N ILE A 157 7.14 -10.34 1.60
CA ILE A 157 7.73 -8.99 1.66
C ILE A 157 8.50 -8.81 2.97
N PHE A 158 7.93 -9.23 4.10
CA PHE A 158 8.61 -9.15 5.39
C PHE A 158 9.93 -9.93 5.39
N LEU A 159 9.89 -11.21 5.02
CA LEU A 159 11.06 -12.10 5.02
C LEU A 159 12.19 -11.57 4.12
N LEU A 160 11.85 -11.17 2.89
CA LEU A 160 12.81 -10.61 1.94
C LEU A 160 13.37 -9.25 2.39
N THR A 161 12.61 -8.49 3.18
CA THR A 161 13.03 -7.21 3.76
C THR A 161 14.03 -7.40 4.90
N ILE A 162 13.85 -8.43 5.73
CA ILE A 162 14.65 -8.66 6.94
C ILE A 162 15.86 -9.58 6.72
N LYS A 163 16.02 -10.18 5.54
CA LYS A 163 16.97 -11.29 5.32
C LYS A 163 18.39 -11.00 5.80
N ASP A 164 18.90 -9.78 5.58
CA ASP A 164 20.28 -9.40 5.90
C ASP A 164 20.53 -9.24 7.41
N ASP A 165 19.47 -9.07 8.20
CA ASP A 165 19.52 -8.99 9.67
C ASP A 165 19.08 -10.31 10.34
N HIS A 166 18.81 -11.36 9.57
CA HIS A 166 18.39 -12.67 10.10
C HIS A 166 19.59 -13.61 10.27
N ASP A 167 19.53 -14.50 11.27
CA ASP A 167 20.58 -15.49 11.57
C ASP A 167 20.78 -16.53 10.42
N GLN A 168 19.81 -16.62 9.51
CA GLN A 168 19.78 -17.56 8.37
C GLN A 168 19.28 -16.85 7.10
N PRO A 169 20.10 -15.97 6.48
CA PRO A 169 19.66 -15.09 5.39
C PRO A 169 19.16 -15.87 4.17
N THR A 170 19.91 -16.90 3.73
CA THR A 170 19.57 -17.69 2.53
C THR A 170 18.27 -18.48 2.69
N GLU A 171 18.00 -19.02 3.88
CA GLU A 171 16.77 -19.79 4.12
C GLU A 171 15.55 -18.88 4.15
N ILE A 172 15.66 -17.71 4.78
CA ILE A 172 14.59 -16.71 4.83
C ILE A 172 14.30 -16.13 3.44
N GLU A 173 15.35 -15.88 2.64
CA GLU A 173 15.20 -15.43 1.26
C GLU A 173 14.46 -16.48 0.41
N ARG A 174 14.91 -17.75 0.47
CA ARG A 174 14.25 -18.87 -0.20
C ARG A 174 12.78 -19.02 0.22
N LEU A 175 12.50 -18.87 1.51
CA LEU A 175 11.16 -18.91 2.07
C LEU A 175 10.30 -17.76 1.55
N GLY A 176 10.86 -16.54 1.49
CA GLY A 176 10.20 -15.37 0.94
C GLY A 176 9.81 -15.53 -0.52
N PHE A 177 10.73 -15.98 -1.38
CA PHE A 177 10.41 -16.25 -2.79
C PHE A 177 9.37 -17.35 -2.98
N ARG A 178 9.41 -18.42 -2.16
CA ARG A 178 8.37 -19.45 -2.17
C ARG A 178 7.00 -18.86 -1.85
N ASP A 179 6.91 -17.99 -0.86
CA ASP A 179 5.65 -17.37 -0.45
C ASP A 179 5.13 -16.36 -1.50
N LEU A 180 6.01 -15.62 -2.20
CA LEU A 180 5.61 -14.81 -3.37
C LEU A 180 5.00 -15.68 -4.47
N GLN A 181 5.60 -16.83 -4.74
CA GLN A 181 5.12 -17.77 -5.75
C GLN A 181 3.73 -18.32 -5.38
N ILE A 182 3.54 -18.72 -4.11
CA ILE A 182 2.23 -19.19 -3.62
C ILE A 182 1.17 -18.10 -3.76
N ALA A 183 1.47 -16.86 -3.34
CA ALA A 183 0.52 -15.75 -3.47
C ALA A 183 0.15 -15.48 -4.94
N ARG A 184 1.13 -15.54 -5.85
CA ARG A 184 0.88 -15.39 -7.29
C ARG A 184 -0.04 -16.49 -7.82
N ASP A 185 0.22 -17.73 -7.47
CA ASP A 185 -0.55 -18.87 -7.95
C ASP A 185 -2.00 -18.80 -7.43
N MET A 186 -2.18 -18.39 -6.18
CA MET A 186 -3.51 -18.13 -5.63
C MET A 186 -4.21 -16.97 -6.33
N ASP A 187 -3.53 -15.86 -6.62
CA ASP A 187 -4.12 -14.71 -7.32
C ASP A 187 -4.61 -15.11 -8.73
N VAL A 188 -3.88 -15.99 -9.44
CA VAL A 188 -4.31 -16.55 -10.74
C VAL A 188 -5.55 -17.43 -10.57
N GLU A 189 -5.53 -18.37 -9.63
CA GLU A 189 -6.66 -19.28 -9.37
C GLU A 189 -7.94 -18.53 -8.97
N ILE A 190 -7.81 -17.45 -8.18
CA ILE A 190 -8.93 -16.58 -7.81
C ILE A 190 -9.58 -15.92 -9.04
N VAL A 191 -8.77 -15.45 -9.99
CA VAL A 191 -9.26 -14.85 -11.23
C VAL A 191 -9.96 -15.90 -12.09
N ASP A 192 -9.32 -17.06 -12.29
CA ASP A 192 -9.82 -18.15 -13.13
C ASP A 192 -11.15 -18.70 -12.59
N GLN A 193 -11.20 -19.07 -11.31
CA GLN A 193 -12.41 -19.60 -10.68
C GLN A 193 -13.47 -18.53 -10.46
N GLY A 194 -13.06 -17.27 -10.25
CA GLY A 194 -13.95 -16.15 -9.99
C GLY A 194 -14.90 -15.85 -11.15
N GLU A 195 -14.47 -16.11 -12.39
CA GLU A 195 -15.32 -15.98 -13.59
C GLU A 195 -16.46 -17.00 -13.60
N GLU A 196 -16.16 -18.24 -13.23
CA GLU A 196 -17.12 -19.35 -13.27
C GLU A 196 -18.20 -19.20 -12.19
N VAL A 197 -17.80 -18.85 -10.97
CA VAL A 197 -18.72 -18.79 -9.81
C VAL A 197 -19.37 -17.41 -9.60
N GLY A 198 -19.04 -16.43 -10.46
CA GLY A 198 -19.55 -15.07 -10.34
C GLY A 198 -19.01 -14.33 -9.11
N TRP A 199 -17.76 -14.61 -8.73
CA TRP A 199 -17.11 -13.91 -7.62
C TRP A 199 -17.00 -12.42 -7.91
N GLY A 200 -17.35 -11.62 -6.90
CA GLY A 200 -17.27 -10.17 -6.98
C GLY A 200 -18.21 -9.51 -7.99
N ARG A 201 -19.31 -10.13 -8.45
CA ARG A 201 -20.23 -9.49 -9.44
C ARG A 201 -20.59 -8.01 -9.17
N ILE A 202 -20.58 -7.59 -7.90
CA ILE A 202 -20.83 -6.20 -7.49
C ILE A 202 -19.53 -5.40 -7.28
N ASN A 203 -18.42 -6.01 -6.80
CA ASN A 203 -17.19 -5.32 -6.38
C ASN A 203 -15.87 -5.97 -6.90
N ARG A 204 -15.92 -6.69 -8.04
CA ARG A 204 -14.79 -7.49 -8.56
C ARG A 204 -13.67 -6.59 -9.04
N SER A 205 -13.99 -5.55 -9.81
CA SER A 205 -12.99 -4.68 -10.40
C SER A 205 -12.22 -3.95 -9.31
N GLU A 206 -12.92 -3.46 -8.28
CA GLU A 206 -12.30 -2.84 -7.11
C GLU A 206 -11.36 -3.81 -6.38
N LYS A 207 -11.83 -5.01 -6.04
CA LYS A 207 -11.03 -6.01 -5.32
C LYS A 207 -9.78 -6.42 -6.10
N MET A 208 -9.92 -6.71 -7.39
CA MET A 208 -8.79 -7.09 -8.25
C MET A 208 -7.79 -5.96 -8.40
N PHE A 209 -8.26 -4.73 -8.61
CA PHE A 209 -7.40 -3.55 -8.71
C PHE A 209 -6.60 -3.34 -7.42
N GLN A 210 -7.26 -3.41 -6.26
CA GLN A 210 -6.59 -3.20 -4.97
C GLN A 210 -5.57 -4.29 -4.63
N ALA A 211 -5.89 -5.55 -4.93
CA ALA A 211 -4.96 -6.66 -4.79
C ALA A 211 -3.72 -6.43 -5.68
N ALA A 212 -3.92 -6.19 -6.98
CA ALA A 212 -2.84 -5.95 -7.93
C ALA A 212 -1.99 -4.70 -7.57
N LEU A 213 -2.61 -3.60 -7.15
CA LEU A 213 -1.92 -2.39 -6.71
C LEU A 213 -1.05 -2.66 -5.47
N THR A 214 -1.57 -3.40 -4.49
CA THR A 214 -0.80 -3.82 -3.32
C THR A 214 0.40 -4.68 -3.73
N ARG A 215 0.20 -5.64 -4.65
CA ARG A 215 1.31 -6.47 -5.16
C ARG A 215 2.41 -5.59 -5.76
N VAL A 216 2.04 -4.64 -6.62
CA VAL A 216 3.00 -3.70 -7.22
C VAL A 216 3.77 -2.91 -6.16
N ARG A 217 3.07 -2.39 -5.13
CA ARG A 217 3.70 -1.64 -4.03
C ARG A 217 4.73 -2.47 -3.25
N GLY A 218 4.39 -3.71 -2.91
CA GLY A 218 5.33 -4.61 -2.23
C GLY A 218 6.52 -5.00 -3.11
N LEU A 219 6.29 -5.25 -4.39
CA LEU A 219 7.37 -5.58 -5.34
C LEU A 219 8.30 -4.38 -5.61
N LEU A 220 7.77 -3.16 -5.65
CA LEU A 220 8.58 -1.93 -5.75
C LEU A 220 9.50 -1.75 -4.55
N LEU A 221 9.05 -2.09 -3.34
CA LEU A 221 9.91 -2.11 -2.16
C LEU A 221 11.09 -3.07 -2.34
N LEU A 222 10.85 -4.28 -2.86
CA LEU A 222 11.93 -5.24 -3.15
C LEU A 222 12.90 -4.69 -4.20
N LEU A 223 12.38 -4.09 -5.28
CA LEU A 223 13.21 -3.49 -6.32
C LEU A 223 14.09 -2.36 -5.75
N GLU A 224 13.53 -1.50 -4.88
CA GLU A 224 14.29 -0.44 -4.18
C GLU A 224 15.39 -1.01 -3.27
N MET A 225 15.15 -2.18 -2.67
CA MET A 225 16.14 -2.91 -1.87
C MET A 225 17.23 -3.60 -2.71
N GLY A 226 17.15 -3.54 -4.03
CA GLY A 226 18.15 -4.06 -4.95
C GLY A 226 17.90 -5.50 -5.42
N TYR A 227 16.71 -6.05 -5.19
CA TYR A 227 16.31 -7.28 -5.88
C TYR A 227 16.12 -7.01 -7.38
N PRO A 228 16.37 -8.01 -8.25
CA PRO A 228 16.12 -7.86 -9.68
C PRO A 228 14.61 -7.75 -9.97
N ASP A 229 14.25 -7.03 -11.04
CA ASP A 229 12.87 -6.97 -11.52
C ASP A 229 12.49 -8.24 -12.31
N GLU A 230 12.50 -9.39 -11.64
CA GLU A 230 12.05 -10.66 -12.22
C GLU A 230 10.52 -10.75 -12.32
N PHE A 231 9.81 -9.76 -11.78
CA PHE A 231 8.36 -9.74 -11.70
C PHE A 231 7.70 -8.93 -12.81
N ASN A 232 8.49 -8.26 -13.65
CA ASN A 232 8.03 -7.33 -14.69
C ASN A 232 7.04 -6.31 -14.12
N ILE A 233 7.51 -5.47 -13.19
CA ILE A 233 6.64 -4.49 -12.52
C ILE A 233 5.99 -3.52 -13.53
N GLU A 234 6.68 -3.17 -14.62
CA GLU A 234 6.12 -2.35 -15.70
C GLU A 234 4.88 -3.00 -16.35
N ASP A 235 4.93 -4.30 -16.68
CA ASP A 235 3.78 -5.04 -17.24
C ASP A 235 2.59 -5.03 -16.26
N LYS A 236 2.86 -5.15 -14.95
CA LYS A 236 1.82 -5.10 -13.91
C LYS A 236 1.19 -3.71 -13.80
N LEU A 237 1.98 -2.65 -13.89
CA LEU A 237 1.49 -1.27 -13.93
C LEU A 237 0.65 -1.00 -15.19
N GLU A 238 1.09 -1.50 -16.35
CA GLU A 238 0.32 -1.41 -17.59
C GLU A 238 -1.03 -2.15 -17.48
N ASN A 239 -1.03 -3.33 -16.85
CA ASN A 239 -2.26 -4.08 -16.58
C ASN A 239 -3.21 -3.33 -15.64
N LEU A 240 -2.71 -2.69 -14.58
CA LEU A 240 -3.52 -1.81 -13.72
C LEU A 240 -4.12 -0.65 -14.52
N TRP A 241 -3.34 -0.02 -15.40
CA TRP A 241 -3.83 1.03 -16.28
C TRP A 241 -4.94 0.53 -17.22
N LYS A 242 -4.75 -0.66 -17.82
CA LYS A 242 -5.77 -1.31 -18.69
C LYS A 242 -7.06 -1.61 -17.93
N ILE A 243 -6.98 -2.01 -16.65
CA ILE A 243 -8.16 -2.19 -15.80
C ILE A 243 -8.90 -0.86 -15.65
N VAL A 244 -8.20 0.21 -15.27
CA VAL A 244 -8.81 1.54 -15.07
C VAL A 244 -9.43 2.07 -16.36
N ASP A 245 -8.73 2.01 -17.49
CA ASP A 245 -9.23 2.42 -18.81
C ASP A 245 -10.42 1.55 -19.27
N GLY A 246 -10.35 0.23 -19.09
CA GLY A 246 -11.42 -0.70 -19.44
C GLY A 246 -12.70 -0.44 -18.64
N GLU A 247 -12.58 -0.24 -17.33
CA GLU A 247 -13.73 0.05 -16.45
C GLU A 247 -14.34 1.44 -16.75
N SER A 248 -13.52 2.43 -17.15
CA SER A 248 -14.00 3.78 -17.46
C SER A 248 -14.98 3.86 -18.63
N LYS A 249 -15.00 2.83 -19.48
CA LYS A 249 -15.87 2.72 -20.66
C LYS A 249 -17.23 2.11 -20.33
N LYS A 250 -17.44 1.63 -19.10
CA LYS A 250 -18.71 1.06 -18.64
C LYS A 250 -19.61 2.15 -18.09
N ASP A 251 -20.93 1.99 -18.25
CA ASP A 251 -21.93 2.93 -17.74
C ASP A 251 -21.89 3.06 -16.20
N SER A 252 -21.53 1.96 -15.52
CA SER A 252 -21.30 1.92 -14.08
C SER A 252 -20.19 0.91 -13.77
N SER A 253 -19.17 1.33 -13.02
CA SER A 253 -18.13 0.44 -12.50
C SER A 253 -17.97 0.65 -11.00
N ASP A 254 -17.85 -0.46 -10.29
CA ASP A 254 -17.59 -0.53 -8.85
C ASP A 254 -16.22 0.06 -8.48
N LEU A 255 -15.26 0.02 -9.40
CA LEU A 255 -13.93 0.61 -9.24
C LEU A 255 -13.97 2.11 -8.92
N PHE A 256 -15.04 2.80 -9.34
CA PHE A 256 -15.17 4.25 -9.23
C PHE A 256 -16.20 4.73 -8.21
N LEU A 257 -16.74 3.84 -7.36
CA LEU A 257 -17.73 4.21 -6.35
C LEU A 257 -17.12 5.11 -5.27
N ASP A 258 -15.97 4.72 -4.72
CA ASP A 258 -15.31 5.44 -3.62
C ASP A 258 -14.29 6.47 -4.11
N ILE A 259 -13.63 6.17 -5.24
CA ILE A 259 -12.56 6.97 -5.83
C ILE A 259 -12.80 7.07 -7.33
N GLY A 260 -13.06 8.27 -7.84
CA GLY A 260 -13.31 8.49 -9.26
C GLY A 260 -12.13 8.09 -10.17
N TYR A 261 -12.39 8.03 -11.48
CA TYR A 261 -11.41 7.64 -12.49
C TYR A 261 -10.04 8.31 -12.35
N VAL A 262 -10.02 9.64 -12.18
CA VAL A 262 -8.78 10.42 -12.02
C VAL A 262 -8.01 9.98 -10.77
N GLY A 263 -8.69 9.71 -9.65
CA GLY A 263 -8.05 9.23 -8.44
C GLY A 263 -7.45 7.83 -8.60
N ARG A 264 -8.10 6.94 -9.35
CA ARG A 264 -7.54 5.62 -9.69
C ARG A 264 -6.33 5.73 -10.59
N LEU A 265 -6.35 6.62 -11.57
CA LEU A 265 -5.20 6.89 -12.42
C LEU A 265 -4.03 7.44 -11.60
N GLN A 266 -4.28 8.36 -10.68
CA GLN A 266 -3.28 8.89 -9.76
C GLN A 266 -2.63 7.79 -8.89
N GLN A 267 -3.40 6.78 -8.45
CA GLN A 267 -2.83 5.64 -7.72
C GLN A 267 -1.84 4.85 -8.57
N VAL A 268 -2.19 4.53 -9.82
CA VAL A 268 -1.29 3.81 -10.75
C VAL A 268 -0.05 4.65 -11.08
N GLU A 269 -0.24 5.93 -11.39
CA GLU A 269 0.86 6.84 -11.72
C GLU A 269 1.80 7.11 -10.55
N THR A 270 1.28 7.10 -9.32
CA THR A 270 2.10 7.19 -8.10
C THR A 270 3.12 6.07 -8.05
N GLU A 271 2.69 4.84 -8.33
CA GLU A 271 3.58 3.67 -8.34
C GLU A 271 4.48 3.67 -9.59
N LEU A 272 3.99 4.12 -10.75
CA LEU A 272 4.81 4.28 -11.96
C LEU A 272 5.93 5.31 -11.78
N MET A 273 5.65 6.42 -11.08
CA MET A 273 6.67 7.40 -10.72
C MET A 273 7.76 6.77 -9.84
N LYS A 274 7.39 5.96 -8.85
CA LYS A 274 8.36 5.23 -8.01
C LYS A 274 9.20 4.27 -8.84
N TYR A 275 8.57 3.46 -9.68
CA TYR A 275 9.25 2.55 -10.62
C TYR A 275 10.28 3.28 -11.48
N CYS A 276 9.87 4.35 -12.17
CA CYS A 276 10.75 5.14 -13.03
C CYS A 276 11.93 5.73 -12.25
N MET A 277 11.72 6.18 -11.01
CA MET A 277 12.80 6.69 -10.16
C MET A 277 13.81 5.60 -9.77
N ILE A 278 13.34 4.39 -9.47
CA ILE A 278 14.22 3.24 -9.15
C ILE A 278 15.02 2.81 -10.38
N CYS A 279 14.39 2.78 -11.56
CA CYS A 279 15.04 2.48 -12.84
C CYS A 279 15.90 3.65 -13.39
N ASN A 280 16.05 4.75 -12.63
CA ASN A 280 16.79 5.95 -13.02
C ASN A 280 16.25 6.65 -14.30
N GLU A 281 14.98 6.45 -14.62
CA GLU A 281 14.24 7.14 -15.69
C GLU A 281 13.63 8.46 -15.18
N VAL A 282 14.47 9.33 -14.64
CA VAL A 282 14.04 10.54 -13.91
C VAL A 282 13.22 11.48 -14.79
N ASP A 283 13.51 11.58 -16.09
CA ASP A 283 12.74 12.39 -17.04
C ASP A 283 11.30 11.88 -17.23
N LYS A 284 11.10 10.55 -17.31
CA LYS A 284 9.77 9.92 -17.43
C LYS A 284 8.97 10.16 -16.16
N ALA A 285 9.59 9.94 -15.00
CA ALA A 285 8.98 10.22 -13.70
C ALA A 285 8.56 11.70 -13.58
N ALA A 286 9.42 12.64 -13.96
CA ALA A 286 9.15 14.07 -13.88
C ALA A 286 7.99 14.50 -14.79
N ARG A 287 7.87 13.92 -15.99
CA ARG A 287 6.74 14.20 -16.89
C ARG A 287 5.41 13.78 -16.27
N ILE A 288 5.36 12.60 -15.66
CA ILE A 288 4.17 12.10 -14.95
C ILE A 288 3.85 13.04 -13.77
N ALA A 289 4.87 13.39 -12.96
CA ALA A 289 4.69 14.30 -11.83
C ALA A 289 4.13 15.68 -12.24
N ILE A 290 4.60 16.25 -13.34
CA ILE A 290 4.09 17.52 -13.88
C ILE A 290 2.64 17.37 -14.33
N ARG A 291 2.31 16.32 -15.10
CA ARG A 291 0.93 16.03 -15.50
C ARG A 291 0.03 16.00 -14.26
N SER A 292 0.40 15.23 -13.24
CA SER A 292 -0.38 15.12 -12.01
C SER A 292 -0.51 16.45 -11.24
N LEU A 293 0.57 17.21 -11.08
CA LEU A 293 0.57 18.45 -10.28
C LEU A 293 -0.17 19.62 -10.95
N PHE A 294 -0.26 19.63 -12.28
CA PHE A 294 -0.74 20.80 -13.02
C PHE A 294 -2.01 20.56 -13.83
N GLU A 295 -2.28 19.31 -14.25
CA GLU A 295 -3.45 18.98 -15.05
C GLU A 295 -4.61 18.45 -14.20
N ASP A 296 -4.33 17.86 -13.03
CA ASP A 296 -5.38 17.35 -12.15
C ASP A 296 -5.93 18.47 -11.25
N GLU A 297 -7.25 18.69 -11.30
CA GLU A 297 -7.95 19.67 -10.45
C GLU A 297 -7.89 19.28 -8.96
N TYR A 298 -7.97 17.98 -8.68
CA TYR A 298 -7.91 17.41 -7.35
C TYR A 298 -6.89 16.28 -7.32
N MET A 299 -6.01 16.28 -6.31
CA MET A 299 -4.99 15.27 -6.13
C MET A 299 -5.17 14.49 -4.83
N LEU A 300 -4.98 13.18 -4.89
CA LEU A 300 -4.74 12.38 -3.70
C LEU A 300 -3.47 12.86 -3.00
N ALA A 301 -3.51 12.96 -1.67
CA ALA A 301 -2.37 13.43 -0.86
C ALA A 301 -1.09 12.62 -1.12
N GLU A 302 -1.21 11.29 -1.24
CA GLU A 302 -0.09 10.39 -1.57
C GLU A 302 0.53 10.73 -2.93
N ALA A 303 -0.31 10.90 -3.95
CA ALA A 303 0.11 11.24 -5.31
C ALA A 303 0.81 12.60 -5.36
N LYS A 304 0.29 13.59 -4.61
CA LYS A 304 0.89 14.92 -4.51
C LYS A 304 2.26 14.89 -3.85
N VAL A 305 2.40 14.16 -2.74
CA VAL A 305 3.71 13.99 -2.06
C VAL A 305 4.70 13.32 -2.99
N GLN A 306 4.30 12.23 -3.65
CA GLN A 306 5.18 11.51 -4.58
C GLN A 306 5.60 12.38 -5.77
N ALA A 307 4.65 13.04 -6.44
CA ALA A 307 4.94 13.92 -7.57
C ALA A 307 5.88 15.07 -7.16
N THR A 308 5.66 15.67 -5.98
CA THR A 308 6.52 16.73 -5.47
C THR A 308 7.94 16.21 -5.22
N GLN A 309 8.08 15.03 -4.60
CA GLN A 309 9.37 14.41 -4.31
C GLN A 309 10.14 14.09 -5.60
N VAL A 310 9.46 13.58 -6.63
CA VAL A 310 10.02 13.35 -7.97
C VAL A 310 10.53 14.65 -8.56
N MET A 311 9.74 15.72 -8.51
CA MET A 311 10.14 17.03 -9.04
C MET A 311 11.34 17.64 -8.30
N LEU A 312 11.40 17.51 -6.97
CA LEU A 312 12.56 17.93 -6.20
C LEU A 312 13.83 17.17 -6.59
N ASN A 313 13.71 15.85 -6.81
CA ASN A 313 14.81 15.03 -7.28
C ASN A 313 15.23 15.39 -8.72
N TYR A 314 14.28 15.62 -9.61
CA TYR A 314 14.54 16.08 -10.97
C TYR A 314 15.28 17.42 -10.98
N LEU A 315 14.85 18.41 -10.19
CA LEU A 315 15.53 19.70 -10.07
C LEU A 315 16.93 19.59 -9.48
N LYS A 316 17.18 18.59 -8.63
CA LYS A 316 18.51 18.36 -8.08
C LYS A 316 19.48 17.79 -9.13
N LEU A 317 18.99 16.91 -10.00
CA LEU A 317 19.81 16.23 -11.01
C LEU A 317 19.96 17.06 -12.30
N ASN A 318 18.90 17.75 -12.71
CA ASN A 318 18.83 18.53 -13.95
C ASN A 318 18.82 20.04 -13.70
N GLY A 319 19.08 20.48 -12.47
CA GLY A 319 18.91 21.88 -12.05
C GLY A 319 19.76 22.89 -12.81
N ASP A 320 20.84 22.47 -13.47
CA ASP A 320 21.69 23.36 -14.25
C ASP A 320 21.07 23.74 -15.60
N LYS A 321 20.04 23.01 -16.05
CA LYS A 321 19.24 23.34 -17.24
C LYS A 321 18.24 24.47 -16.98
N TRP A 322 18.04 24.86 -15.72
CA TRP A 322 17.02 25.81 -15.30
C TRP A 322 17.65 27.13 -14.86
N ASP A 323 16.98 28.24 -15.19
CA ASP A 323 17.35 29.54 -14.61
C ASP A 323 17.34 29.47 -13.08
N LYS A 324 18.34 30.09 -12.44
CA LYS A 324 18.52 30.03 -10.98
C LYS A 324 17.31 30.56 -10.22
N THR A 325 16.65 31.58 -10.73
CA THR A 325 15.47 32.20 -10.12
C THR A 325 14.28 31.24 -10.19
N VAL A 326 14.04 30.68 -11.39
CA VAL A 326 12.96 29.70 -11.61
C VAL A 326 13.17 28.46 -10.73
N ARG A 327 14.39 27.91 -10.71
CA ARG A 327 14.75 26.75 -9.90
C ARG A 327 14.51 26.98 -8.40
N THR A 328 14.89 28.15 -7.90
CA THR A 328 14.74 28.50 -6.47
C THR A 328 13.26 28.69 -6.11
N GLY A 329 12.50 29.37 -6.98
CA GLY A 329 11.05 29.56 -6.80
C GLY A 329 10.28 28.24 -6.81
N LEU A 330 10.54 27.39 -7.81
CA LEU A 330 9.89 26.09 -7.92
C LEU A 330 10.25 25.16 -6.75
N LYS A 331 11.53 25.10 -6.37
CA LYS A 331 11.94 24.32 -5.20
C LYS A 331 11.20 24.75 -3.94
N LYS A 332 11.12 26.07 -3.67
CA LYS A 332 10.39 26.60 -2.52
C LYS A 332 8.92 26.18 -2.54
N TRP A 333 8.25 26.33 -3.68
CA TRP A 333 6.85 25.94 -3.83
C TRP A 333 6.63 24.43 -3.59
N LEU A 334 7.55 23.59 -4.08
CA LEU A 334 7.52 22.15 -3.86
C LEU A 334 7.72 21.80 -2.37
N ASP A 335 8.70 22.40 -1.71
CA ASP A 335 8.94 22.23 -0.26
C ASP A 335 7.71 22.68 0.55
N ASP A 336 7.15 23.86 0.26
CA ASP A 336 5.93 24.38 0.90
C ASP A 336 4.71 23.46 0.68
N SER A 337 4.65 22.78 -0.47
CA SER A 337 3.56 21.85 -0.80
C SER A 337 3.63 20.55 0.01
N ILE A 338 4.82 19.99 0.23
CA ILE A 338 5.00 18.81 1.11
C ILE A 338 4.64 19.16 2.55
N ASP A 339 5.06 20.33 3.03
CA ASP A 339 4.74 20.79 4.38
C ASP A 339 3.23 20.99 4.57
N ALA A 340 2.54 21.53 3.56
CA ALA A 340 1.09 21.69 3.59
C ALA A 340 0.34 20.35 3.68
N VAL A 341 0.75 19.34 2.90
CA VAL A 341 0.17 17.98 2.99
C VAL A 341 0.44 17.38 4.36
N SER A 342 1.69 17.49 4.85
CA SER A 342 2.11 16.88 6.13
C SER A 342 1.43 17.50 7.35
N THR A 343 1.05 18.77 7.28
CA THR A 343 0.34 19.49 8.36
C THR A 343 -1.18 19.38 8.26
N GLY A 344 -1.71 18.82 7.16
CA GLY A 344 -3.16 18.77 6.90
C GLY A 344 -3.79 20.15 6.71
N LEU A 345 -2.99 21.16 6.33
CA LEU A 345 -3.43 22.56 6.14
C LEU A 345 -3.83 22.86 4.67
N GLU A 346 -4.14 21.83 3.88
CA GLU A 346 -4.39 21.98 2.43
C GLU A 346 -5.60 22.86 2.10
N SER A 347 -6.59 22.96 3.00
CA SER A 347 -7.82 23.72 2.76
C SER A 347 -7.62 25.24 2.64
N GLU A 348 -6.44 25.79 2.96
CA GLU A 348 -6.21 27.24 3.01
C GLU A 348 -5.17 27.78 1.99
N ARG A 349 -4.50 26.93 1.20
CA ARG A 349 -3.40 27.35 0.32
C ARG A 349 -3.54 26.92 -1.14
N GLN A 350 -4.57 27.41 -1.83
CA GLN A 350 -4.52 27.58 -3.29
C GLN A 350 -3.78 28.89 -3.67
N SER A 351 -2.64 29.17 -3.03
CA SER A 351 -1.89 30.41 -3.32
C SER A 351 -0.96 30.23 -4.52
N VAL A 352 -1.41 30.75 -5.66
CA VAL A 352 -0.63 31.35 -6.76
C VAL A 352 0.72 30.69 -7.05
N VAL A 353 0.70 29.60 -7.82
CA VAL A 353 1.86 29.29 -8.69
C VAL A 353 2.00 30.47 -9.64
N SER A 354 3.16 31.12 -9.71
CA SER A 354 3.31 32.24 -10.64
C SER A 354 3.13 31.74 -12.08
N GLU A 355 2.37 32.46 -12.91
CA GLU A 355 2.19 32.13 -14.34
C GLU A 355 3.53 31.93 -15.06
N SER A 356 4.59 32.59 -14.58
CA SER A 356 5.95 32.39 -15.07
C SER A 356 6.48 30.96 -14.84
N VAL A 357 6.19 30.31 -13.70
CA VAL A 357 6.59 28.92 -13.44
C VAL A 357 5.81 27.95 -14.32
N LEU A 358 4.50 28.16 -14.46
CA LEU A 358 3.63 27.35 -15.34
C LEU A 358 4.06 27.43 -16.82
N SER A 359 4.38 28.64 -17.30
CA SER A 359 4.81 28.85 -18.67
C SER A 359 6.19 28.24 -18.99
N VAL A 360 7.10 28.14 -18.01
CA VAL A 360 8.41 27.51 -18.20
C VAL A 360 8.32 25.99 -18.17
N LEU A 361 7.47 25.42 -17.30
CA LEU A 361 7.24 23.98 -17.23
C LEU A 361 6.59 23.46 -18.52
N SER A 362 5.52 24.11 -18.98
CA SER A 362 4.87 23.75 -20.26
C SER A 362 5.83 23.83 -21.45
N LYS A 363 6.64 24.90 -21.56
CA LYS A 363 7.60 25.06 -22.68
C LYS A 363 8.75 24.05 -22.65
N SER A 364 9.30 23.78 -21.47
CA SER A 364 10.46 22.88 -21.32
C SER A 364 10.13 21.43 -21.69
N PHE A 365 8.88 20.99 -21.49
CA PHE A 365 8.48 19.59 -21.71
C PHE A 365 7.74 19.34 -23.02
N VAL A 366 7.05 20.34 -23.58
CA VAL A 366 6.40 20.25 -24.91
C VAL A 366 7.42 20.31 -26.05
N SER A 367 8.58 20.95 -25.85
CA SER A 367 9.65 21.04 -26.87
C SER A 367 10.57 19.82 -26.95
N ALA A 368 10.54 18.91 -25.97
CA ALA A 368 11.48 17.79 -25.87
C ALA A 368 10.93 16.50 -26.51
N LYS A 369 10.46 16.60 -27.77
CA LYS A 369 9.94 15.46 -28.56
C LYS A 369 10.94 14.90 -29.58
N SER A 370 12.21 15.30 -29.53
CA SER A 370 13.29 14.70 -30.31
C SER A 370 14.51 14.46 -29.44
N ASP A 371 15.16 13.33 -29.70
CA ASP A 371 16.51 12.95 -29.26
C ASP A 371 16.59 12.12 -27.97
N LEU A 372 16.45 10.80 -28.16
CA LEU A 372 16.97 9.77 -27.27
C LEU A 372 18.35 9.33 -27.80
N SER A 373 19.41 9.63 -27.05
CA SER A 373 20.69 8.93 -27.16
C SER A 373 21.34 8.77 -25.79
N GLU A 374 21.89 7.58 -25.59
CA GLU A 374 22.49 6.99 -24.40
C GLU A 374 23.50 7.88 -23.66
N SER A 375 23.54 7.75 -22.32
CA SER A 375 24.82 7.64 -21.61
C SER A 375 24.63 7.09 -20.20
N GLY A 376 25.40 6.05 -19.87
CA GLY A 376 25.46 5.44 -18.55
C GLY A 376 26.20 6.30 -17.53
N GLY A 377 25.88 6.08 -16.26
CA GLY A 377 26.58 6.63 -15.11
C GLY A 377 26.16 5.94 -13.83
N GLN A 378 27.10 5.27 -13.16
CA GLN A 378 26.93 4.67 -11.85
C GLN A 378 26.73 5.77 -10.79
N SER A 379 25.71 5.65 -9.94
CA SER A 379 25.50 6.52 -8.78
C SER A 379 25.47 5.72 -7.48
N LYS A 380 26.06 6.29 -6.42
CA LYS A 380 26.08 5.75 -5.05
C LYS A 380 24.72 6.03 -4.37
N PRO A 381 24.22 5.15 -3.49
CA PRO A 381 22.94 5.33 -2.85
C PRO A 381 23.00 6.49 -1.86
N ARG A 382 22.03 7.41 -1.96
CA ARG A 382 21.87 8.56 -1.09
C ARG A 382 20.55 8.39 -0.34
N ARG A 383 20.64 8.31 1.00
CA ARG A 383 19.52 8.18 1.94
C ARG A 383 18.40 9.17 1.63
N ALA A 384 17.26 8.66 1.17
CA ALA A 384 15.97 9.35 1.22
C ALA A 384 15.45 9.31 2.65
N ARG A 385 14.73 10.34 3.12
CA ARG A 385 13.88 10.25 4.33
C ARG A 385 12.65 9.43 3.94
N LEU A 386 12.29 8.41 4.72
CA LEU A 386 11.06 7.64 4.50
C LEU A 386 9.87 8.58 4.54
N SER A 387 9.04 8.50 3.50
CA SER A 387 7.78 9.23 3.42
C SER A 387 6.66 8.38 4.02
N ILE A 388 5.49 8.97 4.19
CA ILE A 388 4.21 8.35 4.57
C ILE A 388 3.86 7.09 3.72
N ASN A 389 4.63 6.78 2.66
CA ASN A 389 4.35 5.73 1.68
C ASN A 389 4.77 4.30 2.10
N ASP A 390 5.58 4.10 3.15
CA ASP A 390 6.03 2.75 3.52
C ASP A 390 4.89 1.85 4.03
N HIS A 391 3.80 2.46 4.49
CA HIS A 391 2.61 1.74 4.96
C HIS A 391 1.84 1.06 3.82
N ALA A 392 2.08 1.45 2.57
CA ALA A 392 1.30 1.00 1.41
C ALA A 392 1.78 -0.35 0.84
N CYS A 393 2.95 -0.85 1.26
CA CYS A 393 3.52 -2.09 0.73
C CYS A 393 2.84 -3.38 1.26
N VAL A 394 1.99 -3.26 2.28
CA VAL A 394 1.27 -4.37 2.91
C VAL A 394 -0.20 -4.04 3.13
N THR A 395 -1.07 -5.05 3.00
CA THR A 395 -2.50 -4.88 3.24
C THR A 395 -2.85 -5.23 4.68
N MET A 396 -3.39 -4.25 5.41
CA MET A 396 -4.10 -4.52 6.67
C MET A 396 -5.45 -5.17 6.36
N GLU A 397 -5.73 -6.30 6.98
CA GLU A 397 -7.01 -6.98 6.87
C GLU A 397 -8.09 -6.24 7.70
N LYS A 398 -9.27 -6.08 7.11
CA LYS A 398 -10.51 -5.74 7.83
C LYS A 398 -11.14 -7.02 8.39
N PHE A 399 -11.93 -6.90 9.44
CA PHE A 399 -12.58 -8.02 10.12
C PHE A 399 -13.79 -8.57 9.38
#